data_AF-A0A3A0B1A1-F1
#
_entry.id   AF-A0A3A0B1A1-F1
#
_cell.length_a   1.000
_cell.length_b   1.000
_cell.length_c   1.000
_cell.angle_alpha   90.00
_cell.angle_beta   90.00
_cell.angle_gamma   90.00
#
_symmetry.space_group_name_H-M   'P 1'
#
loop_
_entity.id
_entity.type
_entity.pdbx_description
1 polymer ?
#
loop_
_entity_poly.entity_id
_entity_poly.type
_entity_poly.pdbx_seq_one_letter_code
_entity_poly.pdbx_strand_id
1 'polypeptide(L)'
;MDVGRAFTYITEDPNWVTKVLLGGVIALVSTLLSVVLVGIVGFFLLFGYYLEVIRRVYRGTPVPLPEWADLGSFITRGFVAAVGAIIWSVPLLALMCCAIIASGMSGDSSGSIVAVFAYCLLVPLSFIWSIVIIPVISARYAITNEFSAMFDFGEIVAEVRRAIVPLLVAFVVALVAHLIASFGVIACIIGVFFTVHYAYLVQAYLIGEAYRQARPNGLSTQQVAF
;
A
#
# COMPACT_ATOMS: atom_id res chain seq x y z
N MET A 1 -9.89 16.01 3.21
CA MET A 1 -9.10 15.53 2.06
C MET A 1 -9.54 16.21 0.79
N ASP A 2 -8.58 16.73 0.02
CA ASP A 2 -8.80 17.20 -1.35
C ASP A 2 -8.64 16.01 -2.31
N VAL A 3 -9.76 15.52 -2.83
CA VAL A 3 -9.80 14.36 -3.73
C VAL A 3 -9.28 14.71 -5.12
N GLY A 4 -9.55 15.92 -5.61
CA GLY A 4 -9.09 16.36 -6.93
C GLY A 4 -7.58 16.43 -6.98
N ARG A 5 -6.98 16.93 -5.89
CA ARG A 5 -5.52 17.01 -5.77
C ARG A 5 -4.83 15.65 -5.76
N ALA A 6 -5.50 14.57 -5.36
CA ALA A 6 -4.91 13.23 -5.38
C ALA A 6 -4.53 12.74 -6.78
N PHE A 7 -5.28 13.17 -7.81
CA PHE A 7 -4.98 12.83 -9.20
C PHE A 7 -4.02 13.84 -9.85
N THR A 8 -4.10 15.12 -9.48
CA THR A 8 -3.23 16.17 -10.06
C THR A 8 -1.86 16.25 -9.40
N TYR A 9 -1.70 15.78 -8.15
CA TYR A 9 -0.44 15.82 -7.41
C TYR A 9 0.72 15.17 -8.18
N ILE A 10 0.43 14.07 -8.88
CA ILE A 10 1.43 13.35 -9.69
C ILE A 10 1.86 14.22 -10.87
N THR A 11 0.91 14.91 -11.50
CA THR A 11 1.17 15.80 -12.65
C THR A 11 1.78 17.15 -12.26
N GLU A 12 1.82 17.51 -10.97
CA GLU A 12 2.53 18.69 -10.48
C GLU A 12 4.06 18.54 -10.63
N ASP A 13 4.58 17.32 -10.76
CA ASP A 13 6.01 17.07 -10.99
C ASP A 13 6.37 17.26 -12.48
N PRO A 14 7.35 18.10 -12.84
CA PRO A 14 7.69 18.36 -14.25
C PRO A 14 8.16 17.10 -14.99
N ASN A 15 8.70 16.11 -14.26
CA ASN A 15 9.21 14.86 -14.81
C ASN A 15 8.28 13.67 -14.50
N TRP A 16 7.00 13.93 -14.24
CA TRP A 16 6.02 12.91 -13.85
C TRP A 16 5.91 11.76 -14.85
N VAL A 17 5.90 12.08 -16.16
CA VAL A 17 5.79 11.07 -17.23
C VAL A 17 6.96 10.11 -17.15
N THR A 18 8.19 10.62 -17.06
CA THR A 18 9.39 9.79 -16.95
C THR A 18 9.36 8.92 -15.70
N LYS A 19 8.94 9.47 -14.55
CA LYS A 19 8.88 8.73 -13.28
C LYS A 19 7.81 7.63 -13.32
N VAL A 20 6.63 7.91 -13.88
CA VAL A 20 5.54 6.92 -14.04
C VAL A 20 5.92 5.86 -15.07
N LEU A 21 6.57 6.23 -16.16
CA LEU A 21 7.05 5.28 -17.17
C LEU A 21 8.10 4.34 -16.59
N LEU A 22 9.08 4.86 -15.86
CA LEU A 22 10.10 4.04 -15.19
C LEU A 22 9.46 3.09 -14.17
N GLY A 23 8.55 3.59 -13.32
CA GLY A 23 7.85 2.74 -12.36
C GLY A 23 6.95 1.69 -13.02
N GLY A 24 6.29 2.03 -14.13
CA GLY A 24 5.49 1.09 -14.93
C GLY A 24 6.34 0.01 -15.61
N VAL A 25 7.50 0.37 -16.16
CA VAL A 25 8.47 -0.58 -16.71
C VAL A 25 9.01 -1.50 -15.61
N ILE A 26 9.35 -0.96 -14.45
CA ILE A 26 9.77 -1.77 -13.29
C ILE A 26 8.65 -2.72 -12.91
N ALA A 27 7.39 -2.28 -12.83
CA ALA A 27 6.26 -3.15 -12.51
C ALA A 27 6.07 -4.27 -13.55
N LEU A 28 6.17 -3.95 -14.85
CA LEU A 28 6.09 -4.91 -15.93
C LEU A 28 7.21 -5.96 -15.85
N VAL A 29 8.47 -5.51 -15.78
CA VAL A 29 9.66 -6.39 -15.70
C VAL A 29 9.60 -7.25 -14.44
N SER A 30 9.22 -6.66 -13.30
CA SER A 30 9.08 -7.40 -12.03
C SER A 30 8.02 -8.49 -12.12
N THR A 31 6.90 -8.19 -12.78
CA THR A 31 5.82 -9.17 -12.98
C THR A 31 6.26 -10.30 -13.90
N LEU A 32 6.95 -9.99 -15.01
CA LEU A 32 7.46 -11.00 -15.95
C LEU A 32 8.55 -11.89 -15.32
N LEU A 33 9.46 -11.31 -14.53
CA LEU A 33 10.55 -12.03 -13.86
C LEU A 33 10.15 -12.61 -12.49
N SER A 34 8.89 -12.47 -12.08
CA SER A 34 8.39 -12.96 -10.78
C SER A 34 8.58 -14.47 -10.60
N VAL A 35 8.53 -15.23 -11.70
CA VAL A 35 8.75 -16.70 -11.73
C VAL A 35 10.16 -17.08 -11.26
N VAL A 36 11.15 -16.19 -11.40
CA VAL A 36 12.57 -16.46 -11.11
C VAL A 36 13.01 -15.92 -9.73
N LEU A 37 12.08 -15.53 -8.84
CA LEU A 37 12.33 -14.78 -7.59
C LEU A 37 12.96 -13.40 -7.77
N VAL A 38 13.77 -13.17 -8.82
CA VAL A 38 14.40 -11.87 -9.14
C VAL A 38 13.34 -10.77 -9.29
N GLY A 39 12.17 -11.08 -9.85
CA GLY A 39 11.06 -10.12 -9.94
C GLY A 39 10.54 -9.62 -8.59
N ILE A 40 10.72 -10.37 -7.51
CA ILE A 40 10.30 -9.97 -6.16
C ILE A 40 11.05 -8.73 -5.68
N VAL A 41 12.33 -8.60 -6.03
CA VAL A 41 13.16 -7.44 -5.67
C VAL A 41 12.58 -6.14 -6.26
N GLY A 42 12.05 -6.21 -7.48
CA GLY A 42 11.42 -5.05 -8.12
C GLY A 42 10.10 -4.65 -7.46
N PHE A 43 9.35 -5.59 -6.86
CA PHE A 43 8.20 -5.24 -6.02
C PHE A 43 8.64 -4.50 -4.74
N PHE A 44 9.73 -4.92 -4.08
CA PHE A 44 10.28 -4.17 -2.95
C PHE A 44 10.71 -2.77 -3.35
N LEU A 45 11.35 -2.62 -4.51
CA LEU A 45 11.71 -1.30 -5.05
C LEU A 45 10.48 -0.38 -5.19
N LEU A 46 9.39 -0.89 -5.77
CA LEU A 46 8.14 -0.13 -5.91
C LEU A 46 7.52 0.23 -4.56
N PHE A 47 7.45 -0.71 -3.61
CA PHE A 47 6.94 -0.43 -2.27
C PHE A 47 7.75 0.66 -1.56
N GLY A 48 9.08 0.58 -1.63
CA GLY A 48 9.96 1.61 -1.08
C GLY A 48 9.74 2.99 -1.70
N TYR A 49 9.49 3.05 -3.01
CA TYR A 49 9.15 4.28 -3.71
C TYR A 49 7.84 4.88 -3.17
N TYR A 50 6.79 4.07 -3.01
CA TYR A 50 5.50 4.53 -2.48
C TYR A 50 5.60 5.02 -1.04
N LEU A 51 6.43 4.39 -0.20
CA LEU A 51 6.70 4.87 1.17
C LEU A 51 7.37 6.24 1.19
N GLU A 52 8.30 6.49 0.27
CA GLU A 52 8.93 7.80 0.13
C GLU A 52 7.92 8.85 -0.36
N VAL A 53 6.99 8.50 -1.25
CA VAL A 53 5.87 9.37 -1.64
C VAL A 53 5.00 9.72 -0.43
N ILE A 54 4.60 8.72 0.37
CA ILE A 54 3.83 8.94 1.61
C ILE A 54 4.57 9.92 2.54
N ARG A 55 5.87 9.70 2.76
CA ARG A 55 6.72 10.57 3.59
C ARG A 55 6.76 12.01 3.07
N ARG A 56 6.92 12.21 1.76
CA ARG A 56 6.99 13.54 1.12
C ARG A 56 5.67 14.30 1.23
N VAL A 57 4.56 13.61 1.01
CA VAL A 57 3.20 14.16 1.16
C VAL A 57 2.93 14.57 2.60
N TYR A 58 3.28 13.71 3.56
CA TYR A 58 3.17 14.03 4.98
C TYR A 58 3.99 15.26 5.36
N ARG A 59 5.22 15.38 4.84
CA ARG A 59 6.11 16.53 5.07
C ARG A 59 5.74 17.79 4.28
N GLY A 60 4.79 17.71 3.33
CA GLY A 60 4.46 18.83 2.44
C GLY A 60 5.62 19.27 1.55
N THR A 61 6.42 18.32 1.07
CA THR A 61 7.62 18.61 0.25
C THR A 61 7.22 19.26 -1.08
N PRO A 62 7.94 20.30 -1.57
CA PRO A 62 7.59 20.99 -2.81
C PRO A 62 7.81 20.15 -4.08
N VAL A 63 8.70 19.15 -4.03
CA VAL A 63 8.94 18.21 -5.13
C VAL A 63 8.07 16.95 -4.91
N PRO A 64 7.04 16.71 -5.75
CA PRO A 64 5.99 15.74 -5.43
C PRO A 64 6.47 14.29 -5.42
N LEU A 65 7.28 13.90 -6.43
CA LEU A 65 7.68 12.52 -6.65
C LEU A 65 9.19 12.30 -6.40
N PRO A 66 9.60 11.20 -5.77
CA PRO A 66 11.01 10.86 -5.62
C PRO A 66 11.70 10.59 -6.96
N GLU A 67 13.00 10.83 -7.02
CA GLU A 67 13.84 10.46 -8.16
C GLU A 67 14.25 8.99 -8.07
N TRP A 68 14.48 8.36 -9.22
CA TRP A 68 14.89 6.95 -9.32
C TRP A 68 16.39 6.73 -9.05
N ALA A 69 17.09 7.67 -8.41
CA ALA A 69 18.51 7.56 -8.11
C ALA A 69 18.79 6.63 -6.91
N ASP A 70 17.92 6.62 -5.90
CA ASP A 70 18.15 5.93 -4.63
C ASP A 70 17.56 4.51 -4.56
N LEU A 71 17.78 3.71 -5.62
CA LEU A 71 17.18 2.37 -5.76
C LEU A 71 17.45 1.45 -4.55
N GLY A 72 18.67 1.48 -4.01
CA GLY A 72 19.04 0.66 -2.84
C GLY A 72 18.25 1.02 -1.57
N SER A 73 18.01 2.31 -1.35
CA SER A 73 17.20 2.80 -0.22
C SER A 73 15.74 2.38 -0.35
N PHE A 74 15.20 2.43 -1.57
CA PHE A 74 13.84 1.94 -1.83
C PHE A 74 13.72 0.44 -1.64
N ILE A 75 14.67 -0.36 -2.15
CA ILE A 75 14.64 -1.83 -1.97
C ILE A 75 14.68 -2.18 -0.48
N THR A 76 15.59 -1.59 0.28
CA THR A 76 15.72 -1.88 1.72
C THR A 76 14.47 -1.50 2.50
N ARG A 77 13.93 -0.30 2.29
CA ARG A 77 12.68 0.12 2.95
C ARG A 77 11.48 -0.71 2.53
N GLY A 78 11.37 -1.02 1.24
CA GLY A 78 10.30 -1.87 0.71
C GLY A 78 10.36 -3.30 1.24
N PHE A 79 11.57 -3.85 1.41
CA PHE A 79 11.77 -5.15 2.04
C PHE A 79 11.32 -5.13 3.51
N VAL A 80 11.73 -4.13 4.29
CA VAL A 80 11.32 -4.00 5.70
C VAL A 80 9.81 -3.83 5.82
N ALA A 81 9.20 -3.03 4.95
CA ALA A 81 7.74 -2.90 4.90
C ALA A 81 7.03 -4.19 4.49
N ALA A 82 7.59 -4.96 3.56
CA ALA A 82 7.05 -6.27 3.20
C ALA A 82 7.13 -7.25 4.37
N VAL A 83 8.24 -7.30 5.10
CA VAL A 83 8.37 -8.11 6.33
C VAL A 83 7.32 -7.70 7.37
N GLY A 84 7.14 -6.39 7.59
CA GLY A 84 6.08 -5.88 8.46
C GLY A 84 4.68 -6.32 8.02
N ALA A 85 4.36 -6.15 6.73
CA ALA A 85 3.09 -6.57 6.17
C ALA A 85 2.85 -8.09 6.29
N ILE A 86 3.89 -8.91 6.12
CA ILE A 86 3.81 -10.37 6.30
C ILE A 86 3.47 -10.69 7.76
N ILE A 87 4.16 -10.07 8.74
CA ILE A 87 3.88 -10.31 10.16
C ILE A 87 2.42 -9.94 10.50
N TRP A 88 1.94 -8.80 9.99
CA TRP A 88 0.54 -8.39 10.14
C TRP A 88 -0.46 -9.25 9.37
N SER A 89 0.01 -10.08 8.42
CA SER A 89 -0.81 -11.02 7.68
C SER A 89 -0.88 -12.40 8.35
N VAL A 90 0.01 -12.72 9.29
CA VAL A 90 0.05 -14.03 9.98
C VAL A 90 -1.29 -14.41 10.62
N PRO A 91 -2.01 -13.53 11.33
CA PRO A 91 -3.30 -13.88 11.92
C PRO A 91 -4.34 -14.29 10.87
N LEU A 92 -4.40 -13.57 9.75
CA LEU A 92 -5.29 -13.89 8.64
C LEU A 92 -4.89 -15.21 7.97
N LEU A 93 -3.59 -15.44 7.78
CA LEU A 93 -3.06 -16.66 7.19
C LEU A 93 -3.38 -17.88 8.07
N ALA A 94 -3.26 -17.73 9.39
CA ALA A 94 -3.60 -18.78 10.35
C ALA A 94 -5.10 -19.14 10.28
N LEU A 95 -5.99 -18.14 10.26
CA LEU A 95 -7.43 -18.36 10.10
C LEU A 95 -7.76 -19.05 8.77
N MET A 96 -7.10 -18.64 7.69
CA MET A 96 -7.25 -19.27 6.38
C MET A 96 -6.77 -20.73 6.37
N CYS A 97 -5.62 -21.02 6.97
CA CYS A 97 -5.11 -22.39 7.10
C CYS A 97 -6.08 -23.27 7.90
N CYS A 98 -6.63 -22.76 9.02
CA CYS A 98 -7.63 -23.49 9.79
C CYS A 98 -8.88 -23.80 8.97
N ALA A 99 -9.38 -22.86 8.16
CA ALA A 99 -10.53 -23.07 7.28
C ALA A 99 -10.26 -24.14 6.21
N ILE A 100 -9.08 -24.12 5.59
CA ILE A 100 -8.65 -25.11 4.59
C ILE A 100 -8.59 -26.50 5.23
N ILE A 101 -7.93 -26.64 6.38
CA ILE A 101 -7.80 -27.93 7.07
C ILE A 101 -9.18 -28.47 7.47
N ALA A 102 -10.04 -27.63 8.05
CA ALA A 102 -11.39 -28.04 8.44
C ALA A 102 -12.22 -28.54 7.25
N SER A 103 -12.08 -27.90 6.09
CA SER A 103 -12.75 -28.34 4.84
C SER A 103 -12.18 -29.64 4.27
N GLY A 104 -10.87 -29.87 4.38
CA GLY A 104 -10.23 -31.10 3.91
C GLY A 104 -10.54 -32.32 4.78
N MET A 105 -10.79 -32.11 6.08
CA MET A 105 -11.11 -33.18 7.03
C MET A 105 -12.54 -33.72 6.90
N SER A 106 -13.45 -32.97 6.28
CA SER A 106 -14.89 -33.31 6.27
C SER A 106 -15.30 -34.30 5.19
N GLY A 107 -14.49 -34.51 4.14
CA GLY A 107 -14.61 -35.60 3.15
C GLY A 107 -15.85 -35.61 2.24
N ASP A 108 -16.93 -34.95 2.66
CA ASP A 108 -18.25 -34.93 2.04
C ASP A 108 -18.63 -33.52 1.56
N SER A 109 -19.76 -33.42 0.84
CA SER A 109 -20.34 -32.14 0.36
C SER A 109 -20.57 -31.10 1.47
N SER A 110 -20.73 -31.54 2.72
CA SER A 110 -20.81 -30.68 3.91
C SER A 110 -19.51 -29.90 4.16
N GLY A 111 -18.35 -30.50 3.89
CA GLY A 111 -17.04 -29.85 4.01
C GLY A 111 -16.83 -28.73 3.01
N SER A 112 -17.33 -28.93 1.78
CA SER A 112 -17.33 -27.89 0.75
C SER A 112 -18.24 -26.72 1.12
N ILE A 113 -19.39 -26.97 1.74
CA ILE A 113 -20.30 -25.92 2.21
C ILE A 113 -19.63 -25.09 3.34
N VAL A 114 -19.03 -25.76 4.34
CA VAL A 114 -18.32 -25.08 5.43
C VAL A 114 -17.16 -24.23 4.90
N ALA A 115 -16.41 -24.73 3.91
CA ALA A 115 -15.35 -23.98 3.26
C ALA A 115 -15.89 -22.70 2.61
N VAL A 116 -16.95 -22.82 1.80
CA VAL A 116 -17.55 -21.68 1.09
C VAL A 116 -18.03 -20.61 2.08
N PHE A 117 -18.71 -21.00 3.17
CA PHE A 117 -19.12 -20.05 4.21
C PHE A 117 -17.93 -19.39 4.92
N ALA A 118 -16.89 -20.16 5.24
CA ALA A 118 -15.68 -19.62 5.84
C ALA A 118 -14.98 -18.61 4.92
N TYR A 119 -14.83 -18.93 3.63
CA TYR A 119 -14.27 -18.00 2.65
C TYR A 119 -15.14 -16.74 2.45
N CYS A 120 -16.46 -16.91 2.43
CA CYS A 120 -17.40 -15.79 2.29
C CYS A 120 -17.28 -14.78 3.45
N LEU A 121 -16.90 -15.24 4.65
CA LEU A 121 -16.63 -14.37 5.80
C LEU A 121 -15.19 -13.86 5.85
N LEU A 122 -14.20 -14.73 5.58
CA LEU A 122 -12.78 -14.42 5.73
C LEU A 122 -12.24 -13.47 4.65
N VAL A 123 -12.75 -13.56 3.42
CA VAL A 123 -12.34 -12.69 2.31
C VAL A 123 -12.71 -11.22 2.54
N PRO A 124 -13.96 -10.85 2.86
CA PRO A 124 -14.26 -9.45 3.16
C PRO A 124 -13.54 -8.97 4.42
N LEU A 125 -13.33 -9.83 5.42
CA LEU A 125 -12.55 -9.48 6.61
C LEU A 125 -11.08 -9.18 6.28
N SER A 126 -10.43 -9.99 5.44
CA SER A 126 -9.05 -9.76 5.01
C SER A 126 -8.92 -8.50 4.15
N PHE A 127 -9.95 -8.18 3.37
CA PHE A 127 -10.01 -6.95 2.60
C PHE A 127 -10.10 -5.72 3.52
N ILE A 128 -11.03 -5.73 4.49
CA ILE A 128 -11.15 -4.65 5.49
C ILE A 128 -9.85 -4.49 6.28
N TRP A 129 -9.24 -5.60 6.71
CA TRP A 129 -7.97 -5.58 7.42
C TRP A 129 -6.87 -4.92 6.59
N SER A 130 -6.74 -5.31 5.32
CA SER A 130 -5.74 -4.75 4.39
C SER A 130 -5.97 -3.26 4.13
N ILE A 131 -7.23 -2.83 4.02
CA ILE A 131 -7.59 -1.44 3.79
C ILE A 131 -7.28 -0.54 4.98
N VAL A 132 -7.43 -1.04 6.20
CA VAL A 132 -7.35 -0.20 7.39
C VAL A 132 -5.97 -0.25 8.03
N ILE A 133 -5.37 -1.45 8.13
CA ILE A 133 -4.14 -1.66 8.88
C ILE A 133 -2.91 -1.35 8.03
N ILE A 134 -2.84 -1.87 6.80
CA ILE A 134 -1.67 -1.70 5.91
C ILE A 134 -1.32 -0.22 5.67
N PRO A 135 -2.26 0.69 5.34
CA PRO A 135 -1.87 2.09 5.12
C PRO A 135 -1.37 2.77 6.39
N VAL A 136 -1.89 2.41 7.56
CA VAL A 136 -1.46 2.98 8.85
C VAL A 136 -0.05 2.54 9.20
N ILE A 137 0.24 1.23 9.14
CA ILE A 137 1.60 0.73 9.41
C ILE A 137 2.60 1.23 8.36
N SER A 138 2.20 1.34 7.09
CA SER A 138 3.04 1.86 6.01
C SER A 138 3.33 3.34 6.21
N ALA A 139 2.33 4.14 6.59
CA ALA A 139 2.53 5.56 6.89
C ALA A 139 3.42 5.77 8.12
N ARG A 140 3.22 4.98 9.19
CA ARG A 140 4.09 5.02 10.37
C ARG A 140 5.54 4.77 10.01
N TYR A 141 5.81 3.64 9.38
CA TYR A 141 7.15 3.29 8.96
C TYR A 141 7.74 4.30 7.98
N ALA A 142 6.92 4.77 7.03
CA ALA A 142 7.33 5.84 6.13
C ALA A 142 7.76 7.08 6.91
N ILE A 143 7.11 7.46 8.02
CA ILE A 143 7.43 8.70 8.74
C ILE A 143 8.57 8.51 9.75
N THR A 144 8.51 7.47 10.57
CA THR A 144 9.48 7.22 11.66
C THR A 144 10.76 6.54 11.17
N ASN A 145 10.68 5.80 10.06
CA ASN A 145 11.77 4.94 9.56
C ASN A 145 12.20 3.84 10.55
N GLU A 146 11.36 3.55 11.55
CA GLU A 146 11.60 2.55 12.58
C GLU A 146 10.71 1.33 12.37
N PHE A 147 11.31 0.14 12.35
CA PHE A 147 10.57 -1.12 12.17
C PHE A 147 9.69 -1.44 13.38
N SER A 148 10.14 -1.12 14.60
CA SER A 148 9.38 -1.28 15.85
C SER A 148 8.05 -0.52 15.82
N ALA A 149 8.02 0.65 15.20
CA ALA A 149 6.84 1.50 15.12
C ALA A 149 5.65 0.86 14.39
N MET A 150 5.89 -0.20 13.60
CA MET A 150 4.83 -0.99 12.96
C MET A 150 4.08 -1.91 13.92
N PHE A 151 4.58 -2.13 15.15
CA PHE A 151 4.02 -3.10 16.11
C PHE A 151 3.43 -2.44 17.36
N ASP A 152 3.32 -1.11 17.37
CA ASP A 152 2.68 -0.38 18.46
C ASP A 152 1.15 -0.49 18.36
N PHE A 153 0.61 -1.68 18.67
CA PHE A 153 -0.80 -2.02 18.50
C PHE A 153 -1.75 -0.98 19.13
N GLY A 154 -1.42 -0.48 20.33
CA GLY A 154 -2.24 0.52 21.02
C GLY A 154 -2.32 1.83 20.25
N GLU A 155 -1.20 2.31 19.70
CA GLU A 155 -1.16 3.54 18.92
C GLU A 155 -1.78 3.37 17.54
N ILE A 156 -1.55 2.21 16.89
CA ILE A 156 -2.13 1.88 15.59
C ILE A 156 -3.66 1.89 15.67
N VAL A 157 -4.25 1.26 16.70
CA VAL A 157 -5.72 1.25 16.88
C VAL A 157 -6.25 2.65 17.17
N ALA A 158 -5.53 3.46 17.95
CA ALA A 158 -5.91 4.84 18.22
C ALA A 158 -5.87 5.70 16.94
N GLU A 159 -4.86 5.53 16.11
CA GLU A 159 -4.70 6.24 14.85
C GLU A 159 -5.74 5.84 13.81
N VAL A 160 -6.01 4.54 13.67
CA VAL A 160 -7.10 4.04 12.82
C VAL A 160 -8.42 4.70 13.22
N ARG A 161 -8.73 4.78 14.53
CA ARG A 161 -9.95 5.41 15.02
C ARG A 161 -10.01 6.91 14.73
N ARG A 162 -8.89 7.62 14.86
CA ARG A 162 -8.80 9.07 14.56
C ARG A 162 -8.88 9.35 13.06
N ALA A 163 -8.30 8.48 12.25
CA ALA A 163 -8.17 8.63 10.81
C ALA A 163 -9.27 7.91 10.03
N ILE A 164 -10.30 7.35 10.69
CA ILE A 164 -11.24 6.43 10.03
C ILE A 164 -11.98 7.06 8.86
N VAL A 165 -12.40 8.33 8.99
CA VAL A 165 -13.09 9.06 7.93
C VAL A 165 -12.13 9.38 6.76
N PRO A 166 -10.96 9.99 6.98
CA PRO A 166 -9.95 10.14 5.92
C PRO A 166 -9.54 8.82 5.25
N LEU A 167 -9.34 7.75 6.01
CA LEU A 167 -9.00 6.43 5.47
C LEU A 167 -10.11 5.85 4.59
N LEU A 168 -11.38 6.02 4.99
CA LEU A 168 -12.52 5.62 4.16
C LEU A 168 -12.58 6.40 2.85
N VAL A 169 -12.35 7.72 2.89
CA VAL A 169 -12.28 8.54 1.68
C VAL A 169 -11.09 8.12 0.81
N ALA A 170 -9.91 7.93 1.40
CA ALA A 170 -8.73 7.40 0.71
C ALA A 170 -9.02 6.06 0.04
N PHE A 171 -9.74 5.18 0.71
CA PHE A 171 -10.13 3.90 0.17
C PHE A 171 -11.05 4.03 -1.05
N VAL A 172 -12.13 4.82 -0.96
CA VAL A 172 -13.07 5.00 -2.08
C VAL A 172 -12.36 5.61 -3.29
N VAL A 173 -11.51 6.61 -3.08
CA VAL A 173 -10.75 7.25 -4.17
C VAL A 173 -9.71 6.28 -4.76
N ALA A 174 -9.03 5.50 -3.92
CA ALA A 174 -8.13 4.45 -4.39
C ALA A 174 -8.89 3.40 -5.22
N LEU A 175 -10.08 2.98 -4.80
CA LEU A 175 -10.91 2.04 -5.56
C LEU A 175 -11.25 2.59 -6.95
N VAL A 176 -11.65 3.87 -7.02
CA VAL A 176 -11.89 4.55 -8.29
C VAL A 176 -10.63 4.60 -9.14
N ALA A 177 -9.47 4.92 -8.56
CA ALA A 177 -8.19 4.96 -9.27
C ALA A 177 -7.81 3.58 -9.84
N HIS A 178 -7.99 2.50 -9.08
CA HIS A 178 -7.72 1.13 -9.54
C HIS A 178 -8.74 0.67 -10.59
N LEU A 179 -10.01 1.06 -10.48
CA LEU A 179 -11.02 0.80 -11.50
C LEU A 179 -10.65 1.52 -12.81
N ILE A 180 -10.21 2.77 -12.74
CA ILE A 180 -9.70 3.51 -13.91
C ILE A 180 -8.47 2.82 -14.48
N ALA A 181 -7.56 2.34 -13.62
CA ALA A 181 -6.38 1.60 -14.06
C ALA A 181 -6.70 0.29 -14.79
N SER A 182 -7.83 -0.35 -14.47
CA SER A 182 -8.25 -1.56 -15.18
C SER A 182 -8.53 -1.32 -16.67
N PHE A 183 -8.87 -0.09 -17.09
CA PHE A 183 -9.02 0.27 -18.50
C PHE A 183 -7.68 0.28 -19.25
N GLY A 184 -6.54 0.25 -18.53
CA GLY A 184 -5.21 0.06 -19.13
C GLY A 184 -5.07 -1.25 -19.91
N VAL A 185 -5.97 -2.21 -19.73
CA VAL A 185 -6.03 -3.46 -20.51
C VAL A 185 -6.24 -3.17 -22.00
N ILE A 186 -6.98 -2.11 -22.33
CA ILE A 186 -7.28 -1.69 -23.71
C ILE A 186 -5.98 -1.33 -24.46
N ALA A 187 -4.96 -0.84 -23.76
CA ALA A 187 -3.63 -0.57 -24.31
C ALA A 187 -2.74 -1.83 -24.26
N CYS A 188 -3.18 -2.90 -24.91
CA CYS A 188 -2.44 -4.15 -25.14
C CYS A 188 -1.90 -4.84 -23.88
N ILE A 189 -2.64 -4.81 -22.74
CA ILE A 189 -2.25 -5.39 -21.44
C ILE A 189 -1.04 -4.69 -20.78
N ILE A 190 -0.03 -4.27 -21.56
CA ILE A 190 1.16 -3.55 -21.12
C ILE A 190 0.76 -2.22 -20.46
N GLY A 191 -0.25 -1.52 -20.98
CA GLY A 191 -0.77 -0.27 -20.41
C GLY A 191 -1.28 -0.40 -18.98
N VAL A 192 -1.70 -1.61 -18.54
CA VAL A 192 -2.15 -1.87 -17.18
C VAL A 192 -1.05 -1.55 -16.17
N PHE A 193 0.20 -1.92 -16.44
CA PHE A 193 1.28 -1.73 -15.47
C PHE A 193 1.56 -0.24 -15.17
N PHE A 194 1.46 0.60 -16.20
CA PHE A 194 1.63 2.05 -16.05
C PHE A 194 0.47 2.69 -15.29
N THR A 195 -0.76 2.32 -15.64
CA THR A 195 -1.96 2.84 -14.99
C THR A 195 -2.11 2.34 -13.55
N VAL A 196 -1.72 1.09 -13.27
CA VAL A 196 -1.68 0.53 -11.91
C VAL A 196 -0.60 1.22 -11.09
N HIS A 197 0.60 1.44 -11.65
CA HIS A 197 1.64 2.20 -10.95
C HIS A 197 1.15 3.61 -10.61
N TYR A 198 0.48 4.30 -11.55
CA TYR A 198 -0.15 5.59 -11.28
C TYR A 198 -1.21 5.50 -10.17
N ALA A 199 -2.08 4.48 -10.17
CA ALA A 199 -3.07 4.27 -9.11
C ALA A 199 -2.43 4.07 -7.73
N TYR A 200 -1.28 3.37 -7.65
CA TYR A 200 -0.52 3.25 -6.42
C TYR A 200 0.09 4.57 -5.95
N LEU A 201 0.51 5.46 -6.86
CA LEU A 201 0.96 6.81 -6.48
C LEU A 201 -0.18 7.66 -5.92
N VAL A 202 -1.37 7.58 -6.52
CA VAL A 202 -2.58 8.23 -6.00
C VAL A 202 -2.89 7.69 -4.59
N GLN A 203 -2.82 6.37 -4.41
CA GLN A 203 -3.04 5.74 -3.11
C GLN A 203 -1.99 6.19 -2.08
N ALA A 204 -0.71 6.22 -2.43
CA ALA A 204 0.36 6.71 -1.57
C ALA A 204 0.13 8.16 -1.13
N TYR A 205 -0.33 9.03 -2.05
CA TYR A 205 -0.73 10.39 -1.72
C TYR A 205 -1.87 10.42 -0.71
N LEU A 206 -2.94 9.68 -0.96
CA LEU A 206 -4.12 9.66 -0.10
C LEU A 206 -3.77 9.16 1.31
N ILE A 207 -2.87 8.18 1.43
CA ILE A 207 -2.37 7.67 2.71
C ILE A 207 -1.60 8.76 3.45
N GLY A 208 -0.63 9.42 2.81
CA GLY A 208 0.13 10.51 3.42
C GLY A 208 -0.75 11.67 3.89
N GLU A 209 -1.76 12.01 3.09
CA GLU A 209 -2.71 13.07 3.39
C GLU A 209 -3.67 12.73 4.54
N ALA A 210 -4.22 11.51 4.53
CA ALA A 210 -5.07 11.01 5.61
C ALA A 210 -4.31 11.02 6.94
N TYR A 211 -3.03 10.66 6.91
CA TYR A 211 -2.17 10.62 8.08
C TYR A 211 -1.79 12.02 8.59
N ARG A 212 -1.57 12.98 7.69
CA ARG A 212 -1.37 14.39 8.02
C ARG A 212 -2.59 14.99 8.72
N GLN A 213 -3.80 14.67 8.24
CA GLN A 213 -5.05 15.14 8.85
C GLN A 213 -5.35 14.47 10.20
N ALA A 214 -4.94 13.21 10.40
CA ALA A 214 -5.13 12.48 11.64
C ALA A 214 -4.22 12.93 12.80
N ARG A 215 -3.13 13.66 12.50
CA ARG A 215 -2.18 14.22 13.47
C ARG A 215 -2.11 15.76 13.41
N PRO A 216 -3.19 16.50 13.73
CA PRO A 216 -3.18 17.96 13.65
C PRO A 216 -2.20 18.65 14.62
N ASN A 217 -1.69 17.95 15.66
CA ASN A 217 -0.79 18.52 16.69
C ASN A 217 0.64 17.92 16.71
N GLY A 218 1.16 17.42 15.58
CA GLY A 218 2.53 16.88 15.49
C GLY A 218 3.61 17.85 15.01
N LEU A 219 3.24 19.09 14.66
CA LEU A 219 4.19 20.15 14.34
C LEU A 219 4.53 20.96 15.60
N SER A 220 5.12 20.30 16.59
CA SER A 220 6.17 20.97 17.36
C SER A 220 7.48 20.69 16.65
N THR A 221 7.86 21.65 15.83
CA THR A 221 9.19 22.08 15.39
C THR A 221 10.35 21.77 16.37
N GLN A 222 10.61 20.49 16.72
CA GLN A 222 11.64 20.17 17.73
C GLN A 222 12.38 18.83 17.62
N GLN A 223 12.26 18.06 16.52
CA GLN A 223 13.06 16.83 16.34
C GLN A 223 13.77 16.67 14.98
N VAL A 224 14.10 17.78 14.31
CA VAL A 224 15.06 17.75 13.17
C VAL A 224 16.29 18.64 13.42
N ALA A 225 16.55 18.95 14.69
CA ALA A 225 17.88 19.37 15.12
C ALA A 225 18.47 18.19 15.89
N PHE A 226 19.31 17.39 15.23
CA PHE A 226 20.60 16.88 15.70
C PHE A 226 21.23 16.06 14.57
#